data_AF-A0A9X0BZ85-F1
#
_entry.id   AF-A0A9X0BZ85-F1
#
_cell.length_a   1.000
_cell.length_b   1.000
_cell.length_c   1.000
_cell.angle_alpha   90.00
_cell.angle_beta   90.00
_cell.angle_gamma   90.00
#
_symmetry.space_group_name_H-M   'P 1'
#
loop_
_entity.id
_entity.type
_entity.pdbx_description
1 polymer ?
#
loop_
_entity_poly.entity_id
_entity_poly.type
_entity_poly.pdbx_seq_one_letter_code
_entity_poly.pdbx_strand_id
1 'polypeptide(L)'
;MKKGADNAGISGNAPRSSEASCRRRWTKHTGVLHRWEQRYWLLSHVSSQQACTNAEAEVPAPGKDFARLEQEAVDSWSEKLRPIKIRAGGVRDAMIGAFWSGIYRTMLSPQNMTGENPVWKSDEPYFDSFYCIWDQFRAQLPLLSLIDPKTQTNLICSLLHTYKTEGWLPDCRMSLCKDWNQGSSNADVVLTDVFVKNLTGIDWELAYNDAENEPLEWSYEGRGGLQSWKRLNYIPYLDFDYPGFGTNSRSISRTVEYAYNDYSLAVVGKGLGKSENTKYLSRANNWRNSFKADQKSVSENGTDTGFTGIFQPKYVNGTWGFQDPIARHSSRRLK
;
A
#
# COMPACT_ATOMS: atom_id res chain seq x y z
N MET A 1 39.32 -72.85 17.48
CA MET A 1 38.71 -72.73 18.83
C MET A 1 38.16 -71.31 19.02
N LYS A 2 36.86 -71.23 19.30
CA LYS A 2 36.17 -70.32 20.26
C LYS A 2 36.32 -68.79 20.08
N LYS A 3 35.20 -68.10 19.77
CA LYS A 3 34.36 -67.23 20.66
C LYS A 3 35.06 -65.92 21.06
N GLY A 4 34.44 -64.74 21.10
CA GLY A 4 33.02 -64.39 21.15
C GLY A 4 32.81 -62.87 20.97
N ALA A 5 31.55 -62.48 21.07
CA ALA A 5 30.95 -61.17 20.80
C ALA A 5 31.43 -60.02 21.71
N ASP A 6 31.15 -58.77 21.30
CA ASP A 6 30.21 -57.95 22.07
C ASP A 6 29.56 -56.80 21.26
N ASN A 7 28.24 -56.72 21.43
CA ASN A 7 27.34 -55.66 21.04
C ASN A 7 27.40 -54.54 22.09
N ALA A 8 27.42 -53.28 21.66
CA ALA A 8 27.00 -52.16 22.50
C ALA A 8 26.20 -51.16 21.64
N GLY A 9 24.90 -51.44 21.51
CA GLY A 9 23.91 -50.46 21.09
C GLY A 9 23.54 -49.61 22.31
N ILE A 10 23.84 -48.31 22.26
CA ILE A 10 23.39 -47.36 23.26
C ILE A 10 22.03 -46.82 22.81
N SER A 11 20.99 -47.28 23.51
CA SER A 11 19.66 -46.69 23.52
C SER A 11 19.70 -45.36 24.27
N GLY A 12 19.45 -44.25 23.57
CA GLY A 12 19.28 -42.93 24.16
C GLY A 12 17.94 -42.34 23.75
N ASN A 13 16.94 -42.48 24.60
CA ASN A 13 15.68 -41.72 24.51
C ASN A 13 16.00 -40.23 24.75
N ALA A 14 15.96 -39.42 23.69
CA ALA A 14 15.90 -37.98 23.84
C ALA A 14 14.51 -37.58 24.38
N PRO A 15 14.42 -36.65 25.35
CA PRO A 15 13.15 -36.23 25.91
C PRO A 15 12.27 -35.58 24.83
N ARG A 16 11.00 -36.01 24.78
CA ARG A 16 9.96 -35.35 23.99
C ARG A 16 9.67 -33.98 24.64
N SER A 17 10.30 -32.92 24.14
CA SER A 17 9.77 -31.58 24.35
C SER A 17 8.46 -31.44 23.57
N SER A 18 7.42 -30.99 24.24
CA SER A 18 6.07 -30.76 23.69
C SER A 18 5.97 -29.43 22.93
N GLU A 19 6.97 -29.12 22.11
CA GLU A 19 6.91 -28.01 21.16
C GLU A 19 6.59 -28.60 19.80
N ALA A 20 5.38 -28.31 19.30
CA ALA A 20 4.94 -28.72 17.98
C ALA A 20 5.81 -28.05 16.91
N SER A 21 6.85 -28.78 16.51
CA SER A 21 7.71 -28.47 15.38
C SER A 21 7.11 -29.15 14.14
N CYS A 22 6.62 -28.37 13.17
CA CYS A 22 6.41 -28.85 11.81
C CYS A 22 7.73 -29.38 11.25
N ARG A 23 7.99 -30.68 11.40
CA ARG A 23 9.18 -31.32 10.82
C ARG A 23 8.84 -31.83 9.42
N ARG A 24 9.45 -31.24 8.39
CA ARG A 24 9.50 -31.84 7.05
C ARG A 24 10.45 -33.05 7.06
N ARG A 25 9.93 -34.18 6.61
CA ARG A 25 10.63 -35.47 6.50
C ARG A 25 11.41 -35.53 5.18
N TRP A 26 12.66 -35.99 5.23
CA TRP A 26 13.42 -36.32 4.01
C TRP A 26 13.09 -37.75 3.57
N THR A 27 12.46 -37.89 2.40
CA THR A 27 12.20 -39.15 1.73
C THR A 27 13.34 -39.45 0.75
N LYS A 28 14.13 -40.50 1.02
CA LYS A 28 15.16 -40.99 0.10
C LYS A 28 14.47 -41.76 -1.04
N HIS A 29 14.55 -41.25 -2.26
CA HIS A 29 13.98 -41.94 -3.43
C HIS A 29 14.97 -42.99 -3.92
N THR A 30 14.67 -44.27 -3.68
CA THR A 30 15.33 -45.41 -4.31
C THR A 30 14.27 -46.19 -5.09
N GLY A 31 14.24 -46.03 -6.41
CA GLY A 31 13.39 -46.87 -7.28
C GLY A 31 12.98 -46.19 -8.58
N VAL A 32 13.10 -46.94 -9.67
CA VAL A 32 12.74 -46.58 -11.05
C VAL A 32 11.22 -46.46 -11.17
N LEU A 33 10.69 -45.29 -10.85
CA LEU A 33 9.38 -44.73 -11.27
C LEU A 33 9.32 -43.32 -10.65
N HIS A 34 9.59 -42.29 -11.46
CA HIS A 34 9.54 -40.90 -10.99
C HIS A 34 8.09 -40.48 -10.71
N ARG A 35 7.60 -40.79 -9.51
CA ARG A 35 6.41 -40.14 -8.95
C ARG A 35 6.88 -38.84 -8.31
N TRP A 36 6.56 -37.72 -8.94
CA TRP A 36 6.83 -36.39 -8.39
C TRP A 36 6.05 -36.22 -7.08
N GLU A 37 6.76 -36.03 -5.96
CA GLU A 37 6.15 -35.73 -4.67
C GLU A 37 5.76 -34.25 -4.66
N GLN A 38 4.45 -33.96 -4.72
CA GLN A 38 3.97 -32.59 -4.60
C GLN A 38 4.17 -32.08 -3.16
N ARG A 39 4.81 -30.91 -3.03
CA ARG A 39 5.10 -30.29 -1.74
C ARG A 39 4.36 -28.96 -1.63
N TYR A 40 3.62 -28.82 -0.55
CA TYR A 40 2.90 -27.61 -0.21
C TYR A 40 3.70 -26.82 0.83
N TRP A 41 3.72 -25.50 0.70
CA TRP A 41 4.36 -24.58 1.63
C TRP A 41 3.31 -23.56 2.01
N LEU A 42 2.95 -23.53 3.29
CA LEU A 42 2.14 -22.48 3.85
C LEU A 42 3.00 -21.67 4.82
N LEU A 43 2.60 -20.42 4.98
CA LEU A 43 3.34 -19.39 5.69
C LEU A 43 2.45 -18.81 6.78
N SER A 44 3.08 -18.37 7.86
CA SER A 44 2.46 -17.52 8.86
C SER A 44 3.50 -16.53 9.37
N HIS A 45 3.08 -15.28 9.54
CA HIS A 45 3.92 -14.24 10.16
C HIS A 45 3.88 -14.29 11.69
N VAL A 46 3.00 -15.12 12.26
CA VAL A 46 2.82 -15.27 13.71
C VAL A 46 3.69 -16.40 14.26
N SER A 47 3.57 -17.61 13.72
CA SER A 47 4.35 -18.76 14.20
C SER A 47 4.37 -19.93 13.23
N SER A 48 5.36 -20.82 13.40
CA SER A 48 5.40 -22.10 12.69
C SER A 48 4.17 -22.98 12.99
N GLN A 49 3.63 -22.91 14.21
CA GLN A 49 2.45 -23.68 14.58
C GLN A 49 1.21 -23.20 13.82
N GLN A 50 1.01 -21.88 13.70
CA GLN A 50 -0.06 -21.31 12.90
C GLN A 50 0.08 -21.70 11.42
N ALA A 51 1.30 -21.68 10.88
CA ALA A 51 1.55 -22.15 9.52
C ALA A 51 1.17 -23.64 9.32
N CYS A 52 1.40 -24.50 10.32
CA CYS A 52 0.94 -25.89 10.27
C CYS A 52 -0.60 -25.98 10.29
N THR A 53 -1.26 -25.21 11.17
CA THR A 53 -2.72 -25.19 11.26
C THR A 53 -3.36 -24.69 9.97
N ASN A 54 -2.82 -23.64 9.35
CA ASN A 54 -3.26 -23.17 8.04
C ASN A 54 -3.10 -24.29 6.99
N ALA A 55 -1.96 -25.01 7.02
CA ALA A 55 -1.68 -26.08 6.06
C ALA A 55 -2.68 -27.23 6.15
N GLU A 56 -2.99 -27.64 7.38
CA GLU A 56 -3.96 -28.71 7.64
C GLU A 56 -5.39 -28.28 7.28
N ALA A 57 -5.73 -27.00 7.44
CA ALA A 57 -7.04 -26.46 7.12
C ALA A 57 -7.26 -26.28 5.60
N GLU A 58 -6.29 -25.70 4.89
CA GLU A 58 -6.42 -25.36 3.46
C GLU A 58 -6.07 -26.54 2.53
N VAL A 59 -5.13 -27.39 2.95
CA VAL A 59 -4.65 -28.55 2.17
C VAL A 59 -4.73 -29.83 3.01
N PRO A 60 -5.95 -30.32 3.30
CA PRO A 60 -6.15 -31.48 4.18
C PRO A 60 -5.61 -32.80 3.58
N ALA A 61 -5.50 -32.94 2.25
CA ALA A 61 -4.91 -34.11 1.60
C ALA A 61 -3.76 -33.74 0.62
N PRO A 62 -2.56 -33.39 1.15
CA PRO A 62 -1.41 -33.04 0.33
C PRO A 62 -1.06 -34.14 -0.69
N GLY A 63 -0.93 -33.74 -1.95
CA GLY A 63 -0.53 -34.63 -3.06
C GLY A 63 -1.68 -35.42 -3.69
N LYS A 64 -2.90 -35.28 -3.18
CA LYS A 64 -4.14 -35.79 -3.82
C LYS A 64 -5.10 -34.67 -4.23
N ASP A 65 -4.87 -33.46 -3.74
CA ASP A 65 -5.80 -32.33 -3.86
C ASP A 65 -5.45 -31.31 -4.95
N PHE A 66 -4.38 -31.50 -5.74
CA PHE A 66 -3.94 -30.45 -6.67
C PHE A 66 -5.02 -29.98 -7.64
N ALA A 67 -5.73 -30.92 -8.28
CA ALA A 67 -6.80 -30.58 -9.21
C ALA A 67 -7.97 -29.84 -8.52
N ARG A 68 -8.27 -30.18 -7.25
CA ARG A 68 -9.26 -29.47 -6.44
C ARG A 68 -8.79 -28.03 -6.19
N LEU A 69 -7.54 -27.86 -5.72
CA LEU A 69 -6.96 -26.54 -5.41
C LEU A 69 -6.86 -25.65 -6.65
N GLU A 70 -6.47 -26.23 -7.80
CA GLU A 70 -6.45 -25.53 -9.08
C GLU A 70 -7.85 -25.04 -9.47
N GLN A 71 -8.87 -25.91 -9.35
CA GLN A 71 -10.24 -25.53 -9.65
C GLN A 71 -10.78 -24.47 -8.68
N GLU A 72 -10.52 -24.58 -7.38
CA GLU A 72 -10.90 -23.57 -6.38
C GLU A 72 -10.24 -22.21 -6.66
N ALA A 73 -8.99 -22.20 -7.12
CA ALA A 73 -8.31 -20.98 -7.54
C ALA A 73 -8.95 -20.37 -8.79
N VAL A 74 -9.28 -21.20 -9.80
CA VAL A 74 -9.98 -20.77 -11.02
C VAL A 74 -11.36 -20.20 -10.69
N ASP A 75 -12.11 -20.85 -9.80
CA ASP A 75 -13.45 -20.41 -9.39
C ASP A 75 -13.37 -19.09 -8.61
N SER A 76 -12.39 -18.96 -7.72
CA SER A 76 -12.14 -17.71 -6.97
C SER A 76 -11.80 -16.55 -7.90
N TRP A 77 -10.92 -16.76 -8.88
CA TRP A 77 -10.62 -15.74 -9.89
C TRP A 77 -11.81 -15.41 -10.78
N SER A 78 -12.60 -16.42 -11.16
CA SER A 78 -13.79 -16.23 -11.98
C SER A 78 -14.82 -15.35 -11.25
N GLU A 79 -15.02 -15.57 -9.95
CA GLU A 79 -15.91 -14.73 -9.14
C GLU A 79 -15.39 -13.29 -9.01
N LYS A 80 -14.08 -13.11 -8.77
CA LYS A 80 -13.46 -11.76 -8.70
C LYS A 80 -13.56 -10.98 -10.00
N LEU A 81 -13.46 -11.65 -11.15
CA LEU A 81 -13.53 -11.01 -12.48
C LEU A 81 -14.97 -10.83 -12.99
N ARG A 82 -15.94 -11.55 -12.40
CA ARG A 82 -17.37 -11.54 -12.77
C ARG A 82 -18.02 -10.15 -12.92
N PRO A 83 -17.67 -9.11 -12.14
CA PRO A 83 -18.25 -7.78 -12.28
C PRO A 83 -17.96 -7.12 -13.65
N ILE A 84 -16.92 -7.57 -14.36
CA ILE A 84 -16.46 -6.96 -15.60
C ILE A 84 -16.94 -7.81 -16.79
N LYS A 85 -17.67 -7.20 -17.72
CA LYS A 85 -18.07 -7.82 -18.98
C LYS A 85 -17.62 -6.96 -20.15
N ILE A 86 -16.86 -7.54 -21.07
CA ILE A 86 -16.35 -6.84 -22.26
C ILE A 86 -16.94 -7.44 -23.53
N ARG A 87 -17.12 -6.59 -24.55
CA ARG A 87 -17.35 -7.01 -25.94
C ARG A 87 -16.14 -6.57 -26.75
N ALA A 88 -15.42 -7.52 -27.35
CA ALA A 88 -14.13 -7.27 -27.99
C ALA A 88 -14.19 -6.29 -29.18
N GLY A 89 -15.34 -6.15 -29.86
CA GLY A 89 -15.51 -5.15 -30.93
C GLY A 89 -14.53 -5.27 -32.10
N GLY A 90 -13.89 -6.44 -32.28
CA GLY A 90 -12.88 -6.67 -33.33
C GLY A 90 -11.43 -6.39 -32.94
N VAL A 91 -11.14 -6.08 -31.67
CA VAL A 91 -9.74 -5.97 -31.19
C VAL A 91 -9.04 -7.33 -31.20
N ARG A 92 -7.72 -7.31 -31.36
CA ARG A 92 -6.89 -8.53 -31.36
C ARG A 92 -6.92 -9.22 -30.00
N ASP A 93 -6.83 -10.55 -29.98
CA ASP A 93 -6.77 -11.36 -28.76
C ASP A 93 -5.66 -10.92 -27.79
N ALA A 94 -4.53 -10.47 -28.31
CA ALA A 94 -3.44 -9.92 -27.49
C ALA A 94 -3.87 -8.71 -26.65
N MET A 95 -4.78 -7.86 -27.15
CA MET A 95 -5.31 -6.72 -26.41
C MET A 95 -6.31 -7.18 -25.34
N ILE A 96 -7.11 -8.20 -25.63
CA ILE A 96 -8.00 -8.84 -24.64
C ILE A 96 -7.16 -9.47 -23.52
N GLY A 97 -6.08 -10.16 -23.87
CA GLY A 97 -5.13 -10.72 -22.91
C GLY A 97 -4.44 -9.66 -22.06
N ALA A 98 -4.02 -8.53 -22.66
CA ALA A 98 -3.45 -7.41 -21.93
C ALA A 98 -4.45 -6.75 -20.97
N PHE A 99 -5.71 -6.61 -21.38
CA PHE A 99 -6.78 -6.09 -20.52
C PHE A 99 -6.97 -6.96 -19.27
N TRP A 100 -7.20 -8.27 -19.45
CA TRP A 100 -7.41 -9.18 -18.32
C TRP A 100 -6.16 -9.34 -17.45
N SER A 101 -4.97 -9.34 -18.05
CA SER A 101 -3.71 -9.31 -17.30
C SER A 101 -3.58 -8.02 -16.47
N GLY A 102 -4.05 -6.89 -16.99
CA GLY A 102 -4.11 -5.62 -16.28
C GLY A 102 -5.03 -5.70 -15.06
N ILE A 103 -6.28 -6.13 -15.25
CA ILE A 103 -7.25 -6.30 -14.17
C ILE A 103 -6.73 -7.27 -13.10
N TYR A 104 -6.20 -8.43 -13.50
CA TYR A 104 -5.61 -9.40 -12.58
C TYR A 104 -4.55 -8.77 -11.67
N ARG A 105 -3.64 -7.95 -12.23
CA ARG A 105 -2.59 -7.27 -11.46
C ARG A 105 -3.12 -6.24 -10.46
N THR A 106 -4.30 -5.66 -10.70
CA THR A 106 -4.95 -4.74 -9.75
C THR A 106 -5.52 -5.44 -8.51
N MET A 107 -5.59 -6.77 -8.50
CA MET A 107 -6.16 -7.56 -7.40
C MET A 107 -5.11 -8.36 -6.60
N LEU A 108 -3.82 -8.20 -6.92
CA LEU A 108 -2.73 -8.92 -6.25
C LEU A 108 -2.29 -8.29 -4.92
N SER A 109 -2.47 -6.98 -4.77
CA SER A 109 -2.08 -6.20 -3.59
C SER A 109 -3.07 -5.05 -3.41
N PRO A 110 -3.37 -4.62 -2.17
CA PRO A 110 -2.85 -5.15 -0.90
C PRO A 110 -3.41 -6.55 -0.57
N GLN A 111 -2.63 -7.34 0.18
CA GLN A 111 -2.95 -8.74 0.49
C GLN A 111 -3.74 -8.82 1.79
N ASN A 112 -4.80 -9.64 1.82
CA ASN A 112 -5.53 -9.92 3.07
C ASN A 112 -4.69 -10.86 3.95
N MET A 113 -4.26 -10.35 5.08
CA MET A 113 -3.42 -11.02 6.07
C MET A 113 -4.16 -11.15 7.42
N THR A 114 -5.50 -11.12 7.42
CA THR A 114 -6.31 -11.24 8.64
C THR A 114 -5.92 -12.50 9.42
N GLY A 115 -5.61 -12.34 10.71
CA GLY A 115 -5.08 -13.42 11.57
C GLY A 115 -3.55 -13.62 11.50
N GLU A 116 -2.87 -12.92 10.59
CA GLU A 116 -1.42 -13.04 10.35
C GLU A 116 -0.64 -11.78 10.79
N ASN A 117 -1.19 -10.98 11.72
CA ASN A 117 -0.48 -9.83 12.29
C ASN A 117 0.16 -10.20 13.64
N PRO A 118 1.50 -10.23 13.77
CA PRO A 118 2.18 -10.51 15.04
C PRO A 118 2.37 -9.27 15.93
N VAL A 119 2.11 -8.07 15.42
CA VAL A 119 2.37 -6.80 16.11
C VAL A 119 1.21 -6.43 17.05
N TRP A 120 -0.02 -6.73 16.66
CA TRP A 120 -1.21 -6.57 17.52
C TRP A 120 -2.25 -7.66 17.25
N LYS A 121 -3.03 -7.97 18.28
CA LYS A 121 -4.13 -8.95 18.19
C LYS A 121 -5.44 -8.24 17.90
N SER A 122 -6.13 -8.69 16.86
CA SER A 122 -7.47 -8.22 16.52
C SER A 122 -8.16 -9.21 15.58
N ASP A 123 -9.49 -9.25 15.65
CA ASP A 123 -10.35 -9.99 14.72
C ASP A 123 -10.81 -9.10 13.54
N GLU A 124 -10.40 -7.83 13.52
CA GLU A 124 -10.67 -6.89 12.42
C GLU A 124 -9.90 -7.28 11.14
N PRO A 125 -10.41 -6.91 9.95
CA PRO A 125 -9.67 -7.11 8.71
C PRO A 125 -8.26 -6.50 8.78
N TYR A 126 -7.26 -7.31 8.41
CA TYR A 126 -5.87 -6.85 8.28
C TYR A 126 -5.39 -7.07 6.86
N PHE A 127 -4.91 -6.00 6.23
CA PHE A 127 -4.27 -6.00 4.94
C PHE A 127 -2.86 -5.45 5.08
N ASP A 128 -1.93 -6.03 4.32
CA ASP A 128 -0.54 -5.58 4.25
C ASP A 128 -0.15 -5.35 2.79
N SER A 129 1.05 -4.81 2.55
CA SER A 129 1.57 -4.47 1.24
C SER A 129 0.81 -3.31 0.57
N PHE A 130 0.53 -2.26 1.35
CA PHE A 130 0.20 -0.93 0.85
C PHE A 130 1.48 -0.26 0.32
N TYR A 131 2.00 -0.77 -0.79
CA TYR A 131 3.31 -0.39 -1.34
C TYR A 131 3.44 1.10 -1.68
N CYS A 132 2.35 1.73 -2.11
CA CYS A 132 2.37 3.11 -2.52
C CYS A 132 0.93 3.61 -2.66
N ILE A 133 0.29 4.01 -1.57
CA ILE A 133 -1.06 4.58 -1.64
C ILE A 133 -1.09 5.77 -2.60
N TRP A 134 0.00 6.54 -2.64
CA TRP A 134 0.28 7.53 -3.68
C TRP A 134 -0.06 7.01 -5.08
N ASP A 135 0.46 5.87 -5.56
CA ASP A 135 0.05 5.33 -6.87
C ASP A 135 -1.39 4.80 -6.86
N GLN A 136 -1.77 4.06 -5.82
CA GLN A 136 -2.99 3.25 -5.79
C GLN A 136 -4.27 4.11 -5.78
N PHE A 137 -4.28 5.27 -5.11
CA PHE A 137 -5.45 6.14 -5.03
C PHE A 137 -5.88 6.68 -6.40
N ARG A 138 -4.97 6.73 -7.38
CA ARG A 138 -5.20 7.36 -8.69
C ARG A 138 -6.10 6.51 -9.59
N ALA A 139 -6.05 5.19 -9.46
CA ALA A 139 -6.80 4.29 -10.33
C ALA A 139 -7.19 2.95 -9.69
N GLN A 140 -6.28 2.31 -8.96
CA GLN A 140 -6.51 0.97 -8.42
C GLN A 140 -7.61 0.93 -7.36
N LEU A 141 -7.47 1.74 -6.30
CA LEU A 141 -8.44 1.76 -5.20
C LEU A 141 -9.80 2.31 -5.66
N PRO A 142 -9.87 3.38 -6.50
CA PRO A 142 -11.13 3.78 -7.11
C PRO A 142 -11.81 2.69 -7.95
N LEU A 143 -11.03 1.87 -8.67
CA LEU A 143 -11.55 0.71 -9.41
C LEU A 143 -12.15 -0.32 -8.46
N LEU A 144 -11.45 -0.68 -7.38
CA LEU A 144 -11.95 -1.61 -6.36
C LEU A 144 -13.25 -1.11 -5.71
N SER A 145 -13.40 0.19 -5.47
CA SER A 145 -14.67 0.77 -4.99
C SER A 145 -15.85 0.47 -5.92
N LEU A 146 -15.61 0.19 -7.21
CA LEU A 146 -16.64 -0.12 -8.20
C LEU A 146 -16.89 -1.62 -8.37
N ILE A 147 -15.81 -2.41 -8.46
CA ILE A 147 -15.91 -3.83 -8.82
C ILE A 147 -15.88 -4.76 -7.60
N ASP A 148 -15.34 -4.32 -6.47
CA ASP A 148 -15.26 -5.09 -5.22
C ASP A 148 -15.36 -4.18 -3.97
N PRO A 149 -16.53 -3.52 -3.77
CA PRO A 149 -16.72 -2.56 -2.68
C PRO A 149 -16.55 -3.18 -1.29
N LYS A 150 -16.77 -4.50 -1.15
CA LYS A 150 -16.56 -5.22 0.11
C LYS A 150 -15.08 -5.29 0.46
N THR A 151 -14.23 -5.73 -0.47
CA THR A 151 -12.78 -5.72 -0.24
C THR A 151 -12.26 -4.30 -0.04
N GLN A 152 -12.78 -3.33 -0.78
CA GLN A 152 -12.41 -1.92 -0.59
C GLN A 152 -12.77 -1.42 0.82
N THR A 153 -13.94 -1.77 1.35
CA THR A 153 -14.32 -1.43 2.73
C THR A 153 -13.35 -2.06 3.74
N ASN A 154 -13.03 -3.35 3.58
CA ASN A 154 -12.10 -4.05 4.47
C ASN A 154 -10.68 -3.46 4.44
N LEU A 155 -10.21 -3.02 3.25
CA LEU A 155 -8.93 -2.31 3.10
C LEU A 155 -8.92 -1.02 3.92
N ILE A 156 -10.00 -0.24 3.86
CA ILE A 156 -10.16 1.00 4.62
C ILE A 156 -10.20 0.72 6.12
N CYS A 157 -10.97 -0.28 6.56
CA CYS A 157 -10.98 -0.68 7.98
C CYS A 157 -9.58 -1.09 8.47
N SER A 158 -8.79 -1.79 7.65
CA SER A 158 -7.40 -2.13 7.96
C SER A 158 -6.50 -0.89 8.09
N LEU A 159 -6.68 0.12 7.22
CA LEU A 159 -5.94 1.39 7.31
C LEU A 159 -6.30 2.15 8.59
N LEU A 160 -7.60 2.26 8.91
CA LEU A 160 -8.07 2.92 10.13
C LEU A 160 -7.62 2.19 11.39
N HIS A 161 -7.59 0.85 11.35
CA HIS A 161 -7.09 0.07 12.46
C HIS A 161 -5.58 0.26 12.64
N THR A 162 -4.81 0.33 11.54
CA THR A 162 -3.38 0.71 11.59
C THR A 162 -3.19 2.09 12.19
N TYR A 163 -4.02 3.07 11.79
CA TYR A 163 -3.99 4.41 12.37
C TYR A 163 -4.25 4.39 13.88
N LYS A 164 -5.24 3.62 14.34
CA LYS A 164 -5.56 3.48 15.76
C LYS A 164 -4.42 2.84 16.57
N THR A 165 -3.67 1.90 15.99
CA THR A 165 -2.61 1.17 16.70
C THR A 165 -1.26 1.87 16.62
N GLU A 166 -0.90 2.43 15.47
CA GLU A 166 0.42 3.01 15.20
C GLU A 166 0.44 4.55 15.22
N GLY A 167 -0.74 5.18 15.28
CA GLY A 167 -0.91 6.63 15.42
C GLY A 167 -0.96 7.43 14.12
N TRP A 168 -0.67 6.81 12.96
CA TRP A 168 -0.62 7.47 11.65
C TRP A 168 -1.23 6.60 10.56
N LEU A 169 -1.90 7.23 9.60
CA LEU A 169 -2.33 6.54 8.37
C LEU A 169 -1.09 6.29 7.49
N PRO A 170 -0.82 5.05 7.06
CA PRO A 170 0.36 4.76 6.25
C PRO A 170 0.15 5.20 4.80
N ASP A 171 1.18 5.76 4.16
CA ASP A 171 1.22 5.93 2.69
C ASP A 171 2.01 4.79 2.02
N CYS A 172 3.01 4.25 2.73
CA CYS A 172 3.81 3.11 2.30
C CYS A 172 4.03 2.14 3.49
N ARG A 173 3.52 0.92 3.36
CA ARG A 173 3.64 -0.14 4.38
C ARG A 173 3.71 -1.52 3.74
N MET A 174 4.70 -2.31 4.11
CA MET A 174 4.87 -3.69 3.65
C MET A 174 5.53 -4.55 4.72
N SER A 175 5.10 -5.82 4.81
CA SER A 175 5.73 -6.84 5.63
C SER A 175 5.86 -6.37 7.08
N LEU A 176 4.75 -5.81 7.60
CA LEU A 176 4.62 -5.24 8.94
C LEU A 176 5.39 -3.93 9.18
N CYS A 177 6.18 -3.45 8.22
CA CYS A 177 7.05 -2.28 8.37
C CYS A 177 6.51 -1.06 7.62
N LYS A 178 6.76 0.13 8.19
CA LYS A 178 6.63 1.41 7.51
C LYS A 178 7.79 1.59 6.54
N ASP A 179 7.55 2.25 5.42
CA ASP A 179 8.58 2.58 4.43
C ASP A 179 8.38 4.02 3.92
N TRP A 180 9.32 4.54 3.13
CA TRP A 180 9.32 5.95 2.73
C TRP A 180 8.13 6.30 1.83
N ASN A 181 7.44 7.38 2.17
CA ASN A 181 6.37 7.92 1.34
C ASN A 181 6.91 8.72 0.14
N GLN A 182 6.02 8.99 -0.81
CA GLN A 182 6.39 9.69 -2.05
C GLN A 182 6.26 11.20 -1.97
N GLY A 183 6.05 11.74 -0.76
CA GLY A 183 5.94 13.16 -0.47
C GLY A 183 4.51 13.60 -0.16
N SER A 184 3.63 12.71 0.26
CA SER A 184 2.31 13.07 0.77
C SER A 184 1.78 12.00 1.74
N SER A 185 0.56 12.20 2.26
CA SER A 185 -0.23 11.21 2.99
C SER A 185 -1.57 11.06 2.27
N ASN A 186 -1.69 10.12 1.33
CA ASN A 186 -2.85 10.08 0.42
C ASN A 186 -4.00 9.18 0.91
N ALA A 187 -3.93 8.66 2.13
CA ALA A 187 -5.01 7.89 2.72
C ALA A 187 -6.31 8.70 2.82
N ASP A 188 -6.25 10.01 3.09
CA ASP A 188 -7.39 10.93 3.10
C ASP A 188 -8.20 10.91 1.79
N VAL A 189 -7.48 10.80 0.66
CA VAL A 189 -8.09 10.74 -0.67
C VAL A 189 -8.85 9.44 -0.85
N VAL A 190 -8.26 8.32 -0.44
CA VAL A 190 -8.89 7.00 -0.52
C VAL A 190 -10.13 6.94 0.36
N LEU A 191 -10.04 7.46 1.60
CA LEU A 191 -11.17 7.59 2.53
C LEU A 191 -12.31 8.43 1.93
N THR A 192 -11.97 9.51 1.23
CA THR A 192 -12.96 10.37 0.59
C THR A 192 -13.66 9.67 -0.58
N ASP A 193 -12.92 8.91 -1.40
CA ASP A 193 -13.51 8.15 -2.52
C ASP A 193 -14.59 7.17 -2.04
N VAL A 194 -14.31 6.44 -0.96
CA VAL A 194 -15.27 5.49 -0.40
C VAL A 194 -16.43 6.19 0.33
N PHE A 195 -16.18 7.37 0.90
CA PHE A 195 -17.22 8.21 1.53
C PHE A 195 -18.25 8.69 0.52
N VAL A 196 -17.81 9.31 -0.58
CA VAL A 196 -18.72 9.87 -1.60
C VAL A 196 -19.46 8.79 -2.39
N LYS A 197 -18.93 7.57 -2.42
CA LYS A 197 -19.57 6.38 -2.99
C LYS A 197 -20.49 5.65 -2.00
N ASN A 198 -20.65 6.17 -0.78
CA ASN A 198 -21.52 5.62 0.26
C ASN A 198 -21.18 4.17 0.66
N LEU A 199 -19.90 3.80 0.71
CA LEU A 199 -19.51 2.53 1.30
C LEU A 199 -19.77 2.57 2.81
N THR A 200 -20.30 1.48 3.36
CA THR A 200 -20.77 1.38 4.75
C THR A 200 -19.82 0.55 5.62
N GLY A 201 -19.91 0.67 6.94
CA GLY A 201 -19.09 -0.10 7.88
C GLY A 201 -17.74 0.52 8.19
N ILE A 202 -17.60 1.83 7.94
CA ILE A 202 -16.38 2.62 8.18
C ILE A 202 -16.63 3.56 9.37
N ASP A 203 -15.66 3.62 10.30
CA ASP A 203 -15.66 4.59 11.39
C ASP A 203 -15.20 5.96 10.87
N TRP A 204 -16.19 6.78 10.49
CA TRP A 204 -15.94 8.10 9.92
C TRP A 204 -15.42 9.14 10.91
N GLU A 205 -15.69 8.95 12.20
CA GLU A 205 -15.14 9.83 13.24
C GLU A 205 -13.64 9.58 13.40
N LEU A 206 -13.22 8.31 13.39
CA LEU A 206 -11.80 7.95 13.38
C LEU A 206 -11.11 8.43 12.09
N ALA A 207 -11.75 8.24 10.93
CA ALA A 207 -11.21 8.59 9.62
C ALA A 207 -10.91 10.09 9.42
N TYR A 208 -11.55 10.97 10.20
CA TYR A 208 -11.42 12.43 10.02
C TYR A 208 -10.30 13.08 10.86
N ASN A 209 -9.68 12.34 11.79
CA ASN A 209 -8.83 12.94 12.85
C ASN A 209 -7.33 13.12 12.51
N ASP A 210 -6.84 12.63 11.37
CA ASP A 210 -5.40 12.60 11.07
C ASP A 210 -4.83 13.96 10.62
N ALA A 211 -5.66 14.77 9.94
CA ALA A 211 -5.23 15.87 9.07
C ALA A 211 -4.40 17.02 9.66
N GLU A 212 -4.50 17.28 10.97
CA GLU A 212 -3.94 18.48 11.60
C GLU A 212 -2.66 18.22 12.39
N ASN A 213 -2.32 16.94 12.59
CA ASN A 213 -1.19 16.51 13.39
C ASN A 213 0.04 16.37 12.51
N GLU A 214 1.14 16.99 12.93
CA GLU A 214 2.41 16.86 12.24
C GLU A 214 3.21 15.71 12.86
N PRO A 215 3.63 14.72 12.07
CA PRO A 215 4.47 13.65 12.58
C PRO A 215 5.89 14.13 12.84
N LEU A 216 6.52 13.53 13.86
CA LEU A 216 7.92 13.81 14.20
C LEU A 216 8.86 13.46 13.04
N GLU A 217 8.60 12.37 12.31
CA GLU A 217 9.35 12.00 11.10
C GLU A 217 8.39 11.77 9.93
N TRP A 218 8.31 12.76 9.02
CA TRP A 218 7.32 12.76 7.95
C TRP A 218 7.77 12.07 6.67
N SER A 219 8.98 11.53 6.56
CA SER A 219 9.36 10.70 5.40
C SER A 219 8.75 9.31 5.47
N TYR A 220 8.28 8.86 6.65
CA TYR A 220 7.45 7.65 6.78
C TYR A 220 5.96 8.03 6.82
N GLU A 221 5.54 8.83 7.79
CA GLU A 221 4.11 9.09 8.07
C GLU A 221 3.45 10.09 7.10
N GLY A 222 4.26 10.84 6.34
CA GLY A 222 3.76 11.86 5.42
C GLY A 222 3.37 13.15 6.14
N ARG A 223 2.70 14.04 5.42
CA ARG A 223 2.05 15.24 5.98
C ARG A 223 2.92 16.16 6.86
N GLY A 224 4.24 16.20 6.71
CA GLY A 224 5.09 17.15 7.45
C GLY A 224 5.13 18.56 6.85
N GLY A 225 5.83 19.49 7.52
CA GLY A 225 5.91 20.90 7.14
C GLY A 225 4.61 21.65 7.42
N LEU A 226 3.84 21.23 8.42
CA LEU A 226 2.50 21.76 8.65
C LEU A 226 2.53 23.17 9.24
N GLN A 227 3.58 23.57 9.96
CA GLN A 227 3.68 24.97 10.42
C GLN A 227 3.77 25.90 9.22
N SER A 228 4.66 25.58 8.27
CA SER A 228 4.79 26.33 7.02
C SER A 228 3.53 26.23 6.16
N TRP A 229 2.91 25.06 6.04
CA TRP A 229 1.64 24.89 5.33
C TRP A 229 0.55 25.83 5.86
N LYS A 230 0.36 25.87 7.19
CA LYS A 230 -0.69 26.65 7.85
C LYS A 230 -0.39 28.16 7.85
N ARG A 231 0.88 28.54 7.94
CA ARG A 231 1.31 29.96 8.02
C ARG A 231 1.47 30.61 6.64
N LEU A 232 2.07 29.89 5.69
CA LEU A 232 2.47 30.42 4.39
C LEU A 232 1.52 30.01 3.26
N ASN A 233 0.64 29.03 3.49
CA ASN A 233 -0.26 28.46 2.48
C ASN A 233 0.46 27.78 1.31
N TYR A 234 1.69 27.30 1.53
CA TYR A 234 2.44 26.41 0.63
C TYR A 234 3.56 25.73 1.43
N ILE A 235 4.18 24.68 0.87
CA ILE A 235 5.42 24.11 1.41
C ILE A 235 6.61 24.81 0.75
N PRO A 236 7.46 25.52 1.50
CA PRO A 236 8.65 26.15 0.96
C PRO A 236 9.69 25.15 0.44
N TYR A 237 10.55 25.60 -0.47
CA TYR A 237 11.76 24.88 -0.84
C TYR A 237 12.81 25.01 0.27
N LEU A 238 13.46 23.88 0.60
CA LEU A 238 14.39 23.76 1.73
C LEU A 238 13.74 24.23 3.05
N ASP A 239 12.47 23.88 3.23
CA ASP A 239 11.73 24.20 4.44
C ASP A 239 12.40 23.59 5.67
N PHE A 240 12.37 24.35 6.76
CA PHE A 240 12.83 23.91 8.07
C PHE A 240 11.67 24.06 9.04
N ASP A 241 11.17 22.94 9.54
CA ASP A 241 10.13 22.89 10.56
C ASP A 241 10.73 22.26 11.82
N TYR A 242 10.75 22.97 12.93
CA TYR A 242 11.38 22.50 14.17
C TYR A 242 10.58 21.41 14.95
N PRO A 243 9.25 21.25 14.83
CA PRO A 243 8.50 20.20 15.50
C PRO A 243 8.76 18.79 14.97
N GLY A 244 9.32 18.66 13.76
CA GLY A 244 9.58 17.37 13.12
C GLY A 244 10.78 17.40 12.18
N PHE A 245 11.04 16.29 11.50
CA PHE A 245 12.06 16.18 10.49
C PHE A 245 11.61 15.25 9.36
N GLY A 246 12.34 15.29 8.24
CA GLY A 246 12.10 14.44 7.09
C GLY A 246 12.51 15.13 5.79
N THR A 247 11.98 14.67 4.65
CA THR A 247 12.37 15.23 3.35
C THR A 247 12.07 16.74 3.28
N ASN A 248 13.07 17.53 2.88
CA ASN A 248 12.97 18.98 2.62
C ASN A 248 12.91 19.30 1.10
N SER A 249 12.73 18.25 0.30
CA SER A 249 12.58 18.31 -1.15
C SER A 249 11.10 18.19 -1.57
N ARG A 250 10.83 18.18 -2.89
CA ARG A 250 9.48 17.97 -3.46
C ARG A 250 8.44 19.00 -3.00
N SER A 251 8.86 20.23 -2.70
CA SER A 251 8.00 21.28 -2.15
C SER A 251 6.78 21.60 -3.02
N ILE A 252 6.95 21.62 -4.33
CA ILE A 252 5.84 21.80 -5.29
C ILE A 252 4.86 20.64 -5.21
N SER A 253 5.33 19.39 -5.34
CA SER A 253 4.49 18.20 -5.29
C SER A 253 3.73 18.12 -3.97
N ARG A 254 4.42 18.32 -2.84
CA ARG A 254 3.81 18.39 -1.49
C ARG A 254 2.72 19.45 -1.42
N THR A 255 2.98 20.65 -1.91
CA THR A 255 1.98 21.75 -1.91
C THR A 255 0.72 21.35 -2.66
N VAL A 256 0.86 20.74 -3.84
CA VAL A 256 -0.28 20.34 -4.67
C VAL A 256 -1.05 19.18 -4.02
N GLU A 257 -0.36 18.16 -3.53
CA GLU A 257 -1.02 17.01 -2.91
C GLU A 257 -1.66 17.37 -1.58
N TYR A 258 -1.04 18.24 -0.77
CA TYR A 258 -1.63 18.72 0.47
C TYR A 258 -2.91 19.51 0.23
N ALA A 259 -2.97 20.29 -0.86
CA ALA A 259 -4.20 20.96 -1.28
C ALA A 259 -5.29 19.94 -1.68
N TYR A 260 -4.91 18.83 -2.32
CA TYR A 260 -5.87 17.78 -2.69
C TYR A 260 -6.36 16.99 -1.47
N ASN A 261 -5.49 16.74 -0.48
CA ASN A 261 -5.88 16.15 0.80
C ASN A 261 -6.84 17.09 1.57
N ASP A 262 -6.54 18.39 1.62
CA ASP A 262 -7.43 19.38 2.23
C ASP A 262 -8.79 19.43 1.50
N TYR A 263 -8.82 19.30 0.17
CA TYR A 263 -10.11 19.15 -0.56
C TYR A 263 -10.86 17.90 -0.11
N SER A 264 -10.17 16.77 0.01
CA SER A 264 -10.73 15.48 0.42
C SER A 264 -11.36 15.56 1.81
N LEU A 265 -10.63 16.15 2.77
CA LEU A 265 -11.13 16.43 4.11
C LEU A 265 -12.32 17.40 4.13
N ALA A 266 -12.33 18.42 3.26
CA ALA A 266 -13.47 19.32 3.16
C ALA A 266 -14.74 18.59 2.69
N VAL A 267 -14.61 17.66 1.75
CA VAL A 267 -15.73 16.85 1.23
C VAL A 267 -16.31 15.96 2.33
N VAL A 268 -15.45 15.18 3.01
CA VAL A 268 -15.88 14.30 4.12
C VAL A 268 -16.45 15.12 5.27
N GLY A 269 -15.75 16.18 5.67
CA GLY A 269 -16.17 17.08 6.76
C GLY A 269 -17.53 17.72 6.49
N LYS A 270 -17.81 18.12 5.25
CA LYS A 270 -19.13 18.64 4.87
C LYS A 270 -20.22 17.57 5.03
N GLY A 271 -19.96 16.34 4.57
CA GLY A 271 -20.93 15.24 4.69
C GLY A 271 -21.18 14.81 6.14
N LEU A 272 -20.18 14.95 7.02
CA LEU A 272 -20.29 14.69 8.46
C LEU A 272 -20.77 15.89 9.28
N GLY A 273 -21.05 17.04 8.65
CA GLY A 273 -21.50 18.25 9.36
C GLY A 273 -20.42 18.92 10.23
N LYS A 274 -19.13 18.69 9.97
CA LYS A 274 -18.01 19.31 10.70
C LYS A 274 -17.84 20.78 10.28
N SER A 275 -17.65 21.69 11.24
CA SER A 275 -17.40 23.12 11.00
C SER A 275 -16.15 23.39 10.17
N GLU A 276 -15.16 22.49 10.28
CA GLU A 276 -13.82 22.67 9.73
C GLU A 276 -13.76 22.51 8.21
N ASN A 277 -14.87 22.11 7.57
CA ASN A 277 -14.96 21.95 6.12
C ASN A 277 -14.57 23.24 5.36
N THR A 278 -14.94 24.40 5.89
CA THR A 278 -14.68 25.70 5.24
C THR A 278 -13.18 26.04 5.24
N LYS A 279 -12.50 25.75 6.35
CA LYS A 279 -11.04 25.86 6.50
C LYS A 279 -10.33 24.99 5.47
N TYR A 280 -10.70 23.71 5.39
CA TYR A 280 -10.06 22.77 4.46
C TYR A 280 -10.36 23.12 2.99
N LEU A 281 -11.58 23.56 2.67
CA LEU A 281 -11.93 24.02 1.32
C LEU A 281 -11.14 25.28 0.91
N SER A 282 -10.86 26.17 1.86
CA SER A 282 -9.98 27.32 1.62
C SER A 282 -8.55 26.86 1.32
N ARG A 283 -7.98 25.99 2.17
CA ARG A 283 -6.62 25.45 1.98
C ARG A 283 -6.49 24.58 0.72
N ALA A 284 -7.57 23.99 0.23
CA ALA A 284 -7.57 23.30 -1.06
C ALA A 284 -7.20 24.20 -2.24
N ASN A 285 -7.25 25.54 -2.09
CA ASN A 285 -6.77 26.49 -3.10
C ASN A 285 -5.28 26.86 -2.96
N ASN A 286 -4.59 26.35 -1.94
CA ASN A 286 -3.19 26.69 -1.65
C ASN A 286 -2.21 26.29 -2.75
N TRP A 287 -2.56 25.32 -3.61
CA TRP A 287 -1.76 24.98 -4.79
C TRP A 287 -1.44 26.21 -5.66
N ARG A 288 -2.35 27.19 -5.70
CA ARG A 288 -2.19 28.44 -6.46
C ARG A 288 -0.98 29.25 -6.00
N ASN A 289 -0.57 29.12 -4.75
CA ASN A 289 0.58 29.87 -4.21
C ASN A 289 1.90 29.44 -4.82
N SER A 290 1.99 28.23 -5.39
CA SER A 290 3.16 27.74 -6.12
C SER A 290 2.99 27.80 -7.64
N PHE A 291 1.85 28.26 -8.15
CA PHE A 291 1.59 28.40 -9.57
C PHE A 291 2.00 29.80 -10.07
N LYS A 292 3.02 29.86 -10.95
CA LYS A 292 3.53 31.12 -11.48
C LYS A 292 3.02 31.32 -12.92
N ALA A 293 1.96 32.11 -13.08
CA ALA A 293 1.24 32.29 -14.35
C ALA A 293 2.10 32.83 -15.50
N ASP A 294 3.06 33.70 -15.20
CA ASP A 294 3.99 34.31 -16.15
C ASP A 294 5.28 33.49 -16.34
N GLN A 295 5.41 32.33 -15.69
CA GLN A 295 6.56 31.46 -15.88
C GLN A 295 6.54 30.83 -17.27
N LYS A 296 7.54 31.16 -18.07
CA LYS A 296 7.76 30.56 -19.38
C LYS A 296 8.45 29.20 -19.29
N SER A 297 8.18 28.34 -20.26
CA SER A 297 8.92 27.12 -20.52
C SER A 297 9.88 27.33 -21.70
N VAL A 298 11.13 26.93 -21.53
CA VAL A 298 12.19 27.12 -22.53
C VAL A 298 12.88 25.78 -22.73
N SER A 299 13.03 25.32 -23.98
CA SER A 299 13.70 24.06 -24.29
C SER A 299 15.19 24.10 -23.97
N GLU A 300 15.84 22.93 -23.95
CA GLU A 300 17.27 22.77 -23.64
C GLU A 300 18.20 23.66 -24.49
N ASN A 301 17.76 24.09 -25.68
CA ASN A 301 18.50 24.98 -26.60
C ASN A 301 18.12 26.47 -26.51
N GLY A 302 17.33 26.89 -25.52
CA GLY A 302 16.91 28.28 -25.33
C GLY A 302 15.70 28.72 -26.16
N THR A 303 15.04 27.82 -26.88
CA THR A 303 13.83 28.15 -27.67
C THR A 303 12.62 28.22 -26.74
N ASP A 304 11.86 29.31 -26.82
CA ASP A 304 10.57 29.45 -26.11
C ASP A 304 9.61 28.37 -26.67
N THR A 305 9.05 27.54 -25.78
CA THR A 305 8.11 26.49 -26.20
C THR A 305 6.70 27.03 -26.42
N GLY A 306 6.45 28.30 -26.09
CA GLY A 306 5.13 28.93 -26.15
C GLY A 306 4.23 28.61 -24.96
N PHE A 307 4.69 27.77 -24.02
CA PHE A 307 3.93 27.45 -22.80
C PHE A 307 4.28 28.41 -21.66
N THR A 308 3.24 28.90 -21.00
CA THR A 308 3.33 29.72 -19.78
C THR A 308 2.44 29.16 -18.67
N GLY A 309 2.74 29.50 -17.42
CA GLY A 309 1.97 29.06 -16.28
C GLY A 309 2.48 27.73 -15.75
N ILE A 310 3.63 27.78 -15.08
CA ILE A 310 4.29 26.59 -14.54
C ILE A 310 4.42 26.73 -13.03
N PHE A 311 4.26 25.61 -12.33
CA PHE A 311 4.55 25.56 -10.91
C PHE A 311 6.03 25.81 -10.66
N GLN A 312 6.33 26.66 -9.68
CA GLN A 312 7.68 27.03 -9.30
C GLN A 312 7.84 26.91 -7.78
N PRO A 313 9.03 26.53 -7.29
CA PRO A 313 9.28 26.51 -5.86
C PRO A 313 9.22 27.93 -5.30
N LYS A 314 8.84 28.07 -4.03
CA LYS A 314 8.94 29.32 -3.29
C LYS A 314 9.75 29.11 -2.03
N TYR A 315 10.54 30.10 -1.66
CA TYR A 315 11.28 30.09 -0.40
C TYR A 315 10.41 30.58 0.76
N VAL A 316 10.90 30.41 1.99
CA VAL A 316 10.22 30.84 3.22
C VAL A 316 9.93 32.36 3.22
N ASN A 317 10.81 33.16 2.61
CA ASN A 317 10.65 34.61 2.47
C ASN A 317 9.67 35.03 1.35
N GLY A 318 9.03 34.08 0.67
CA GLY A 318 8.08 34.34 -0.41
C GLY A 318 8.68 34.56 -1.79
N THR A 319 10.02 34.62 -1.94
CA THR A 319 10.64 34.74 -3.26
C THR A 319 10.50 33.44 -4.05
N TRP A 320 10.48 33.56 -5.37
CA TRP A 320 10.42 32.42 -6.28
C TRP A 320 11.80 31.80 -6.42
N GLY A 321 11.86 30.47 -6.32
CA GLY A 321 12.94 29.70 -6.91
C GLY A 321 12.62 29.36 -8.37
N PHE A 322 13.63 28.90 -9.09
CA PHE A 322 13.46 28.47 -10.47
C PHE A 322 13.65 26.96 -10.57
N GLN A 323 12.67 26.29 -11.16
CA GLN A 323 12.77 24.91 -11.61
C GLN A 323 12.43 24.88 -13.10
N ASP A 324 13.37 24.41 -13.89
CA ASP A 324 13.17 24.22 -15.33
C ASP A 324 12.01 23.22 -15.57
N PRO A 325 10.93 23.64 -16.26
CA PRO A 325 9.79 22.78 -16.56
C PRO A 325 10.13 21.57 -17.44
N ILE A 326 11.18 21.66 -18.25
CA ILE A 326 11.58 20.65 -19.23
C ILE A 326 12.68 19.75 -18.70
N ALA A 327 13.42 20.21 -17.68
CA ALA A 327 14.46 19.42 -17.06
C ALA A 327 13.93 18.05 -16.64
N ARG A 328 14.40 17.01 -17.32
CA ARG A 328 14.16 15.62 -16.92
C ARG A 328 14.89 15.40 -15.60
N HIS A 329 14.14 15.24 -14.52
CA HIS A 329 14.65 14.65 -13.27
C HIS A 329 14.87 13.14 -13.47
N SER A 330 15.70 12.75 -14.45
CA SER A 330 16.27 11.42 -14.50
C SER A 330 17.49 11.41 -13.58
N SER A 331 17.32 10.74 -12.44
CA SER A 331 18.36 10.13 -11.62
C SER A 331 19.76 10.10 -12.24
N ARG A 332 20.75 10.63 -11.52
CA ARG A 332 22.16 10.20 -11.52
C ARG A 332 22.70 9.71 -12.87
N ARG A 333 23.45 10.57 -13.58
CA ARG A 333 24.71 10.09 -14.16
C ARG A 333 25.63 9.79 -12.98
N LEU A 334 25.57 8.56 -12.46
CA LEU A 334 26.74 7.96 -11.82
C LEU A 334 27.79 7.88 -12.93
N LYS A 335 28.73 8.82 -12.92
CA LYS A 335 30.04 8.59 -13.52
C LYS A 335 30.88 7.77 -12.57
#